data_AF-A0A845YEH0-F1
#
_entry.id   AF-A0A845YEH0-F1
#
_cell.length_a   1.000
_cell.length_b   1.000
_cell.length_c   1.000
_cell.angle_alpha   90.00
_cell.angle_beta   90.00
_cell.angle_gamma   90.00
#
_symmetry.space_group_name_H-M   'P 1'
#
loop_
_entity.id
_entity.type
_entity.pdbx_description
1 polymer ?
#
loop_
_entity_poly.entity_id
_entity_poly.type
_entity_poly.pdbx_seq_one_letter_code
_entity_poly.pdbx_strand_id
1 'polypeptide(L)'
;MSPTIAPENWPATSGGAALDADIETRINRLMTSMTIEEMVGQTIQADISSVTPGDIRRYRLGSVLNGGNSAPGDNIRASADRWLALADEFYTASTDTTKGHKAIPILWGTDAVHGHNNIVGATIFPHNIGLGATRNPKLIQQIGEITAREVIVTGMDWTFAPTLAVVSDTRWGRTYESYSENPKTVAQYATAIVQGLQGELGSSSFLSDQRVIATAKHFIGDGGTQHGKDQGDNIDSEADLRDCHGAGYSSAIEAGVQTIMASFSSWHGTRMHGHKILLTDVLKERMGFNGFVVGDWNGHAQVPGCSTESCPIAFNAGIDMFMVPESWQRLHANMVAQVTSGEILRSRLEDAVRRILRVKFRLGLFEQPKPSERPLAGNYALLGHPDHQTIARQAVRESLVLLKNQKNLLPVCQLNQYP
;
A
#
# COMPACT_ATOMS: atom_id res chain seq x y z
N MET A 1 -28.37 -9.35 19.26
CA MET A 1 -27.74 -10.11 18.15
C MET A 1 -26.42 -9.43 17.87
N SER A 2 -25.32 -10.17 17.73
CA SER A 2 -24.08 -9.56 17.24
C SER A 2 -24.32 -8.97 15.85
N PRO A 3 -23.82 -7.78 15.55
CA PRO A 3 -24.02 -7.18 14.23
C PRO A 3 -23.38 -8.06 13.15
N THR A 4 -24.07 -8.17 12.02
CA THR A 4 -23.68 -9.02 10.90
C THR A 4 -23.42 -8.16 9.67
N ILE A 5 -22.41 -8.53 8.89
CA ILE A 5 -22.17 -8.00 7.54
C ILE A 5 -22.91 -8.88 6.53
N ALA A 6 -23.67 -8.25 5.64
CA ALA A 6 -24.35 -8.86 4.52
C ALA A 6 -23.69 -8.38 3.21
N PRO A 7 -22.84 -9.19 2.56
CA PRO A 7 -22.07 -8.75 1.38
C PRO A 7 -22.93 -8.15 0.26
N GLU A 8 -24.16 -8.60 0.06
CA GLU A 8 -25.11 -8.05 -0.90
C GLU A 8 -25.42 -6.54 -0.70
N ASN A 9 -25.27 -6.05 0.54
CA ASN A 9 -25.44 -4.64 0.87
C ASN A 9 -24.29 -3.78 0.35
N TRP A 10 -23.13 -4.36 0.05
CA TRP A 10 -21.94 -3.63 -0.43
C TRP A 10 -22.00 -3.40 -1.95
N PRO A 11 -21.33 -2.37 -2.48
CA PRO A 11 -21.31 -2.11 -3.91
C PRO A 11 -20.56 -3.22 -4.66
N ALA A 12 -21.11 -3.63 -5.80
CA ALA A 12 -20.34 -4.36 -6.80
C ALA A 12 -19.68 -3.33 -7.71
N THR A 13 -18.35 -3.25 -7.70
CA THR A 13 -17.63 -2.39 -8.64
C THR A 13 -17.57 -3.07 -10.00
N SER A 14 -17.14 -2.37 -11.05
CA SER A 14 -16.87 -2.96 -12.37
C SER A 14 -15.65 -3.90 -12.41
N GLY A 15 -15.14 -4.36 -11.26
CA GLY A 15 -14.01 -5.29 -11.14
C GLY A 15 -12.63 -4.64 -11.24
N GLY A 16 -12.57 -3.31 -11.18
CA GLY A 16 -11.34 -2.52 -11.27
C GLY A 16 -10.48 -2.88 -12.49
N ALA A 17 -9.18 -3.06 -12.28
CA ALA A 17 -8.32 -3.64 -13.29
C ALA A 17 -8.76 -5.08 -13.60
N ALA A 18 -9.31 -5.29 -14.79
CA ALA A 18 -9.84 -6.58 -15.24
C ALA A 18 -8.75 -7.68 -15.31
N LEU A 19 -9.18 -8.93 -15.24
CA LEU A 19 -8.30 -10.08 -15.46
C LEU A 19 -7.89 -10.11 -16.93
N ASP A 20 -6.58 -10.13 -17.18
CA ASP A 20 -6.00 -10.24 -18.51
C ASP A 20 -5.67 -11.72 -18.79
N ALA A 21 -6.22 -12.28 -19.87
CA ALA A 21 -6.13 -13.71 -20.16
C ALA A 21 -4.68 -14.19 -20.39
N ASP A 22 -3.82 -13.34 -20.96
CA ASP A 22 -2.42 -13.67 -21.19
C ASP A 22 -1.64 -13.65 -19.89
N ILE A 23 -1.87 -12.64 -19.03
CA ILE A 23 -1.32 -12.59 -17.68
C ILE A 23 -1.76 -13.82 -16.87
N GLU A 24 -3.05 -14.16 -16.85
CA GLU A 24 -3.54 -15.33 -16.09
C GLU A 24 -2.93 -16.64 -16.61
N THR A 25 -2.73 -16.78 -17.92
CA THR A 25 -2.06 -17.94 -18.52
C THR A 25 -0.61 -18.04 -18.05
N ARG A 26 0.12 -16.92 -18.00
CA ARG A 26 1.50 -16.87 -17.51
C ARG A 26 1.59 -17.19 -16.01
N ILE A 27 0.66 -16.67 -15.20
CA ILE A 27 0.56 -16.98 -13.77
C ILE A 27 0.35 -18.48 -13.58
N ASN A 28 -0.60 -19.08 -14.29
CA ASN A 28 -0.88 -20.52 -14.19
C ASN A 28 0.36 -21.35 -14.53
N ARG A 29 1.06 -21.02 -15.63
CA ARG A 29 2.29 -21.71 -16.03
C ARG A 29 3.41 -21.58 -14.99
N LEU A 30 3.54 -20.41 -14.37
CA LEU A 30 4.55 -20.18 -13.34
C LEU A 30 4.22 -21.00 -12.09
N MET A 31 2.99 -20.90 -11.59
CA MET A 31 2.54 -21.56 -10.37
C MET A 31 2.59 -23.09 -10.43
N THR A 32 2.34 -23.71 -11.59
CA THR A 32 2.46 -25.19 -11.73
C THR A 32 3.88 -25.70 -11.48
N SER A 33 4.88 -24.83 -11.58
CA SER A 33 6.29 -25.18 -11.38
C SER A 33 6.86 -24.74 -10.03
N MET A 34 6.08 -24.04 -9.20
CA MET A 34 6.51 -23.55 -7.89
C MET A 34 6.32 -24.61 -6.81
N THR A 35 7.26 -24.68 -5.86
CA THR A 35 7.07 -25.48 -4.64
C THR A 35 6.17 -24.74 -3.62
N ILE A 36 5.73 -25.46 -2.58
CA ILE A 36 4.96 -24.83 -1.48
C ILE A 36 5.81 -23.75 -0.79
N GLU A 37 7.10 -24.00 -0.58
CA GLU A 37 8.04 -23.06 0.04
C GLU A 37 8.22 -21.79 -0.79
N GLU A 38 8.31 -21.92 -2.13
CA GLU A 38 8.39 -20.78 -3.04
C GLU A 38 7.08 -19.98 -3.05
N MET A 39 5.93 -20.68 -3.03
CA MET A 39 4.61 -20.06 -2.93
C MET A 39 4.44 -19.30 -1.60
N VAL A 40 4.79 -19.91 -0.47
CA VAL A 40 4.75 -19.25 0.85
C VAL A 40 5.71 -18.08 0.90
N GLY A 41 6.89 -18.20 0.27
CA GLY A 41 7.83 -17.09 0.09
C GLY A 41 7.15 -15.88 -0.54
N GLN A 42 6.37 -16.07 -1.60
CA GLN A 42 5.66 -14.97 -2.26
C GLN A 42 4.66 -14.24 -1.34
N THR A 43 4.12 -14.90 -0.32
CA THR A 43 3.15 -14.32 0.63
C THR A 43 3.77 -13.60 1.82
N ILE A 44 5.10 -13.42 1.82
CA ILE A 44 5.83 -12.80 2.93
C ILE A 44 6.51 -11.52 2.45
N GLN A 45 6.32 -10.47 3.24
CA GLN A 45 7.03 -9.21 3.16
C GLN A 45 7.83 -8.98 4.45
N ALA A 46 9.16 -8.92 4.31
CA ALA A 46 10.08 -8.67 5.42
C ALA A 46 10.63 -7.23 5.38
N ASP A 47 11.03 -6.70 6.54
CA ASP A 47 11.62 -5.36 6.60
C ASP A 47 13.13 -5.41 6.30
N ILE A 48 13.65 -4.38 5.62
CA ILE A 48 15.08 -4.32 5.24
C ILE A 48 16.05 -4.30 6.42
N SER A 49 15.60 -4.01 7.64
CA SER A 49 16.43 -4.10 8.86
C SER A 49 16.68 -5.55 9.29
N SER A 50 15.90 -6.52 8.83
CA SER A 50 15.99 -7.92 9.26
C SER A 50 16.31 -8.91 8.14
N VAL A 51 16.12 -8.51 6.88
CA VAL A 51 16.26 -9.39 5.71
C VAL A 51 17.48 -9.05 4.88
N THR A 52 18.18 -10.08 4.40
CA THR A 52 19.35 -9.93 3.52
C THR A 52 19.06 -10.39 2.09
N PRO A 53 19.85 -9.97 1.08
CA PRO A 53 19.77 -10.56 -0.26
C PRO A 53 19.98 -12.09 -0.27
N GLY A 54 20.78 -12.63 0.67
CA GLY A 54 20.93 -14.07 0.86
C GLY A 54 19.61 -14.75 1.25
N ASP A 55 18.84 -14.11 2.13
CA ASP A 55 17.52 -14.57 2.53
C ASP A 55 16.51 -14.54 1.39
N ILE A 56 16.50 -13.46 0.60
CA ILE A 56 15.63 -13.36 -0.59
C ILE A 56 15.87 -14.53 -1.54
N ARG A 57 17.14 -14.85 -1.82
CA ARG A 57 17.52 -15.99 -2.66
C ARG A 57 17.09 -17.33 -2.06
N ARG A 58 17.18 -17.47 -0.74
CA ARG A 58 16.88 -18.73 -0.05
C ARG A 58 15.38 -18.99 0.08
N TYR A 59 14.63 -18.00 0.55
CA TYR A 59 13.22 -18.14 0.92
C TYR A 59 12.26 -17.69 -0.18
N ARG A 60 12.77 -17.08 -1.25
CA ARG A 60 11.99 -16.62 -2.41
C ARG A 60 10.87 -15.67 -1.99
N LEU A 61 11.22 -14.72 -1.13
CA LEU A 61 10.27 -13.76 -0.59
C LEU A 61 9.61 -12.95 -1.71
N GLY A 62 8.33 -12.68 -1.57
CA GLY A 62 7.55 -11.93 -2.55
C GLY A 62 7.85 -10.45 -2.51
N SER A 63 8.17 -9.92 -1.34
CA SER A 63 8.43 -8.51 -1.14
C SER A 63 9.39 -8.24 0.02
N VAL A 64 10.02 -7.07 -0.01
CA VAL A 64 10.57 -6.39 1.17
C VAL A 64 9.85 -5.06 1.38
N LEU A 65 9.99 -4.48 2.57
CA LEU A 65 9.64 -3.09 2.82
C LEU A 65 10.74 -2.34 3.56
N ASN A 66 10.64 -1.02 3.58
CA ASN A 66 11.29 -0.20 4.59
C ASN A 66 10.24 0.48 5.47
N GLY A 67 10.20 0.10 6.74
CA GLY A 67 9.47 0.82 7.77
C GLY A 67 9.99 2.24 7.95
N GLY A 68 9.24 3.08 8.68
CA GLY A 68 9.58 4.50 8.86
C GLY A 68 10.97 4.78 9.46
N ASN A 69 11.60 3.79 10.10
CA ASN A 69 12.96 3.90 10.66
C ASN A 69 13.97 2.94 10.00
N SER A 70 13.56 2.17 9.00
CA SER A 70 14.41 1.18 8.35
C SER A 70 15.08 1.80 7.14
N ALA A 71 16.41 1.71 7.06
CA ALA A 71 17.17 2.28 5.96
C ALA A 71 18.44 1.46 5.69
N PRO A 72 19.01 1.50 4.47
CA PRO A 72 20.22 0.77 4.13
C PRO A 72 21.36 1.01 5.12
N GLY A 73 21.88 -0.07 5.70
CA GLY A 73 22.97 -0.03 6.67
C GLY A 73 22.59 0.63 8.01
N ASP A 74 21.33 0.52 8.44
CA ASP A 74 20.78 1.10 9.67
C ASP A 74 21.02 2.61 9.83
N ASN A 75 21.10 3.30 8.69
CA ASN A 75 21.32 4.73 8.63
C ASN A 75 20.08 5.42 8.03
N ILE A 76 19.23 6.00 8.87
CA ILE A 76 18.02 6.75 8.43
C ILE A 76 18.33 7.96 7.54
N ARG A 77 19.61 8.33 7.40
CA ARG A 77 20.10 9.37 6.47
C ARG A 77 20.88 8.77 5.30
N ALA A 78 20.70 7.48 5.01
CA ALA A 78 21.31 6.83 3.86
C ALA A 78 20.96 7.61 2.59
N SER A 79 21.99 7.90 1.79
CA SER A 79 21.84 8.58 0.52
C SER A 79 21.07 7.71 -0.48
N ALA A 80 20.35 8.35 -1.41
CA ALA A 80 19.46 7.67 -2.36
C ALA A 80 20.16 6.57 -3.21
N ASP A 81 21.46 6.69 -3.47
CA ASP A 81 22.26 5.68 -4.17
C ASP A 81 22.38 4.35 -3.40
N ARG A 82 22.38 4.40 -2.06
CA ARG A 82 22.41 3.19 -1.22
C ARG A 82 21.12 2.41 -1.30
N TRP A 83 19.99 3.10 -1.42
CA TRP A 83 18.69 2.48 -1.64
C TRP A 83 18.65 1.77 -2.98
N LEU A 84 19.08 2.44 -4.05
CA LEU A 84 19.10 1.86 -5.38
C LEU A 84 20.06 0.67 -5.50
N ALA A 85 21.23 0.75 -4.88
CA ALA A 85 22.18 -0.37 -4.83
C ALA A 85 21.60 -1.59 -4.12
N LEU A 86 20.93 -1.39 -2.98
CA LEU A 86 20.26 -2.48 -2.28
C LEU A 86 19.09 -3.06 -3.10
N ALA A 87 18.39 -2.24 -3.89
CA ALA A 87 17.31 -2.70 -4.77
C ALA A 87 17.86 -3.63 -5.85
N ASP A 88 19.01 -3.30 -6.44
CA ASP A 88 19.74 -4.17 -7.38
C ASP A 88 20.15 -5.50 -6.75
N GLU A 89 20.63 -5.49 -5.50
CA GLU A 89 21.02 -6.70 -4.77
C GLU A 89 19.82 -7.63 -4.53
N PHE A 90 18.70 -7.07 -4.08
CA PHE A 90 17.45 -7.81 -3.89
C PHE A 90 16.87 -8.33 -5.22
N TYR A 91 16.90 -7.53 -6.28
CA TYR A 91 16.50 -7.98 -7.62
C TYR A 91 17.36 -9.16 -8.08
N THR A 92 18.69 -9.05 -7.99
CA THR A 92 19.62 -10.10 -8.39
C THR A 92 19.40 -11.38 -7.58
N ALA A 93 19.15 -11.26 -6.27
CA ALA A 93 18.86 -12.41 -5.42
C ALA A 93 17.54 -13.10 -5.77
N SER A 94 16.48 -12.31 -6.02
CA SER A 94 15.14 -12.84 -6.31
C SER A 94 15.04 -13.49 -7.70
N THR A 95 15.82 -13.01 -8.66
CA THR A 95 15.85 -13.52 -10.03
C THR A 95 16.89 -14.62 -10.26
N ASP A 96 17.65 -14.99 -9.24
CA ASP A 96 18.63 -16.08 -9.32
C ASP A 96 17.95 -17.44 -9.56
N THR A 97 18.18 -18.01 -10.75
CA THR A 97 17.62 -19.30 -11.19
C THR A 97 18.55 -20.48 -10.92
N THR A 98 19.70 -20.27 -10.28
CA THR A 98 20.54 -21.37 -9.83
C THR A 98 19.72 -22.33 -8.96
N LYS A 99 20.06 -23.63 -8.97
CA LYS A 99 19.29 -24.68 -8.27
C LYS A 99 17.83 -24.86 -8.74
N GLY A 100 17.46 -24.34 -9.92
CA GLY A 100 16.16 -24.60 -10.56
C GLY A 100 15.02 -23.69 -10.08
N HIS A 101 15.36 -22.65 -9.32
CA HIS A 101 14.43 -21.66 -8.80
C HIS A 101 13.82 -20.80 -9.91
N LYS A 102 12.65 -20.24 -9.63
CA LYS A 102 11.95 -19.35 -10.57
C LYS A 102 12.46 -17.92 -10.43
N ALA A 103 12.76 -17.29 -11.56
CA ALA A 103 13.07 -15.86 -11.59
C ALA A 103 11.78 -15.07 -11.36
N ILE A 104 11.44 -14.84 -10.09
CA ILE A 104 10.30 -14.03 -9.68
C ILE A 104 10.87 -12.78 -8.99
N PRO A 105 10.90 -11.63 -9.68
CA PRO A 105 11.44 -10.41 -9.09
C PRO A 105 10.69 -10.03 -7.82
N ILE A 106 11.43 -9.55 -6.84
CA ILE A 106 10.89 -9.06 -5.57
C ILE A 106 10.28 -7.66 -5.73
N LEU A 107 9.21 -7.39 -4.97
CA LEU A 107 8.65 -6.03 -4.83
C LEU A 107 9.27 -5.32 -3.64
N TRP A 108 9.61 -4.04 -3.78
CA TRP A 108 9.97 -3.20 -2.64
C TRP A 108 8.85 -2.19 -2.35
N GLY A 109 8.21 -2.35 -1.18
CA GLY A 109 7.17 -1.46 -0.65
C GLY A 109 7.71 -0.36 0.28
N THR A 110 7.16 0.85 0.20
CA THR A 110 7.57 1.98 1.06
C THR A 110 6.40 2.89 1.45
N ASP A 111 6.43 3.48 2.64
CA ASP A 111 5.51 4.56 3.00
C ASP A 111 5.95 5.87 2.34
N ALA A 112 5.32 6.22 1.21
CA ALA A 112 5.44 7.53 0.56
C ALA A 112 4.11 8.30 0.69
N VAL A 113 3.73 8.61 1.93
CA VAL A 113 2.37 9.06 2.29
C VAL A 113 2.15 10.56 2.11
N HIS A 114 3.23 11.32 1.87
CA HIS A 114 3.17 12.75 1.56
C HIS A 114 4.40 13.18 0.74
N GLY A 115 4.69 12.41 -0.31
CA GLY A 115 5.98 12.41 -1.02
C GLY A 115 6.83 11.22 -0.58
N HIS A 116 8.03 11.05 -1.15
CA HIS A 116 8.94 9.94 -0.79
C HIS A 116 9.65 10.22 0.55
N ASN A 117 8.86 10.33 1.62
CA ASN A 117 9.21 10.96 2.89
C ASN A 117 10.36 10.31 3.66
N ASN A 118 10.71 9.06 3.35
CA ASN A 118 11.83 8.36 3.98
C ASN A 118 13.19 8.68 3.32
N ILE A 119 13.21 9.39 2.18
CA ILE A 119 14.43 9.68 1.43
C ILE A 119 14.88 11.12 1.65
N VAL A 120 16.13 11.26 2.09
CA VAL A 120 16.76 12.58 2.26
C VAL A 120 16.78 13.31 0.92
N GLY A 121 16.20 14.51 0.91
CA GLY A 121 16.14 15.37 -0.28
C GLY A 121 14.87 15.21 -1.11
N ALA A 122 14.00 14.24 -0.81
CA ALA A 122 12.69 14.11 -1.46
C ALA A 122 11.78 15.32 -1.16
N THR A 123 10.82 15.57 -2.06
CA THR A 123 9.80 16.59 -1.86
C THR A 123 8.82 16.14 -0.79
N ILE A 124 8.56 17.01 0.19
CA ILE A 124 7.57 16.78 1.24
C ILE A 124 6.33 17.63 0.98
N PHE A 125 5.20 16.97 0.76
CA PHE A 125 3.91 17.60 0.59
C PHE A 125 3.20 17.80 1.94
N PRO A 126 2.22 18.71 2.03
CA PRO A 126 1.32 18.76 3.17
C PRO A 126 0.67 17.39 3.42
N HIS A 127 0.45 17.04 4.69
CA HIS A 127 -0.33 15.84 5.00
C HIS A 127 -1.79 15.96 4.53
N ASN A 128 -2.44 14.80 4.44
CA ASN A 128 -3.75 14.63 3.82
C ASN A 128 -4.82 15.57 4.36
N ILE A 129 -4.84 15.91 5.65
CA ILE A 129 -5.82 16.87 6.19
C ILE A 129 -5.72 18.26 5.51
N GLY A 130 -4.49 18.73 5.27
CA GLY A 130 -4.24 19.98 4.55
C GLY A 130 -4.56 19.84 3.07
N LEU A 131 -4.20 18.72 2.46
CA LEU A 131 -4.55 18.43 1.06
C LEU A 131 -6.06 18.35 0.85
N GLY A 132 -6.78 17.82 1.83
CA GLY A 132 -8.24 17.84 1.90
C GLY A 132 -8.77 19.25 1.79
N ALA A 133 -8.24 20.17 2.61
CA ALA A 133 -8.67 21.57 2.64
C ALA A 133 -8.56 22.30 1.29
N THR A 134 -7.67 21.84 0.39
CA THR A 134 -7.53 22.41 -0.97
C THR A 134 -8.78 22.23 -1.85
N ARG A 135 -9.57 21.17 -1.61
CA ARG A 135 -10.69 20.73 -2.47
C ARG A 135 -10.30 20.64 -3.96
N ASN A 136 -9.07 20.20 -4.25
CA ASN A 136 -8.47 20.20 -5.58
C ASN A 136 -7.98 18.80 -5.99
N PRO A 137 -8.86 17.92 -6.51
CA PRO A 137 -8.47 16.57 -6.94
C PRO A 137 -7.36 16.55 -7.99
N LYS A 138 -7.30 17.55 -8.89
CA LYS A 138 -6.24 17.65 -9.90
C LYS A 138 -4.87 17.82 -9.26
N LEU A 139 -4.78 18.66 -8.22
CA LEU A 139 -3.54 18.82 -7.46
C LEU A 139 -3.14 17.51 -6.76
N ILE A 140 -4.10 16.75 -6.22
CA ILE A 140 -3.84 15.43 -5.63
C ILE A 140 -3.26 14.46 -6.64
N GLN A 141 -3.82 14.43 -7.86
CA GLN A 141 -3.27 13.62 -8.94
C GLN A 141 -1.80 14.02 -9.22
N GLN A 142 -1.52 15.31 -9.42
CA GLN A 142 -0.16 15.81 -9.66
C GLN A 142 0.82 15.44 -8.53
N ILE A 143 0.38 15.48 -7.26
CA ILE A 143 1.18 15.04 -6.11
C ILE A 143 1.50 13.54 -6.24
N GLY A 144 0.52 12.71 -6.60
CA GLY A 144 0.74 11.28 -6.86
C GLY A 144 1.74 11.04 -7.99
N GLU A 145 1.65 11.80 -9.09
CA GLU A 145 2.58 11.67 -10.22
C GLU A 145 4.02 12.00 -9.82
N ILE A 146 4.20 13.08 -9.05
CA ILE A 146 5.51 13.46 -8.53
C ILE A 146 6.04 12.41 -7.56
N THR A 147 5.20 11.94 -6.64
CA THR A 147 5.57 10.94 -5.65
C THR A 147 6.03 9.65 -6.35
N ALA A 148 5.30 9.18 -7.36
CA ALA A 148 5.70 8.00 -8.14
C ALA A 148 7.08 8.17 -8.77
N ARG A 149 7.33 9.32 -9.42
CA ARG A 149 8.63 9.62 -10.05
C ARG A 149 9.77 9.65 -9.03
N GLU A 150 9.57 10.25 -7.86
CA GLU A 150 10.59 10.28 -6.81
C GLU A 150 10.83 8.90 -6.19
N VAL A 151 9.80 8.07 -6.04
CA VAL A 151 9.93 6.67 -5.57
C VAL A 151 10.80 5.84 -6.52
N ILE A 152 10.57 5.94 -7.83
CA ILE A 152 11.31 5.20 -8.86
C ILE A 152 12.80 5.55 -8.87
N VAL A 153 13.18 6.79 -8.53
CA VAL A 153 14.59 7.21 -8.43
C VAL A 153 15.41 6.29 -7.52
N THR A 154 14.77 5.74 -6.47
CA THR A 154 15.38 4.82 -5.51
C THR A 154 15.20 3.34 -5.83
N GLY A 155 14.62 3.00 -6.99
CA GLY A 155 14.43 1.62 -7.44
C GLY A 155 13.28 0.87 -6.77
N MET A 156 12.37 1.60 -6.10
CA MET A 156 11.20 1.03 -5.44
C MET A 156 10.00 0.99 -6.39
N ASP A 157 9.18 -0.05 -6.27
CA ASP A 157 8.08 -0.36 -7.20
C ASP A 157 6.69 -0.05 -6.62
N TRP A 158 6.60 0.08 -5.30
CA TRP A 158 5.36 0.01 -4.57
C TRP A 158 5.34 1.01 -3.42
N THR A 159 4.27 1.81 -3.31
CA THR A 159 4.01 2.67 -2.17
C THR A 159 2.73 2.34 -1.41
N PHE A 160 2.78 2.50 -0.08
CA PHE A 160 1.65 2.35 0.83
C PHE A 160 0.80 3.63 0.92
N ALA A 161 0.31 4.12 -0.22
CA ALA A 161 -0.56 5.29 -0.33
C ALA A 161 -1.65 5.05 -1.39
N PRO A 162 -2.86 5.61 -1.24
CA PRO A 162 -3.28 6.59 -0.22
C PRO A 162 -3.86 6.02 1.08
N THR A 163 -3.84 6.84 2.15
CA THR A 163 -4.72 6.65 3.32
C THR A 163 -6.13 7.19 3.00
N LEU A 164 -7.13 6.32 3.05
CA LEU A 164 -8.55 6.58 2.73
C LEU A 164 -9.46 6.51 3.96
N ALA A 165 -8.89 6.65 5.17
CA ALA A 165 -9.65 6.75 6.40
C ALA A 165 -10.62 7.94 6.34
N VAL A 166 -11.86 7.74 6.76
CA VAL A 166 -12.83 8.83 7.02
C VAL A 166 -12.90 9.01 8.53
N VAL A 167 -12.27 10.08 9.03
CA VAL A 167 -12.09 10.27 10.47
C VAL A 167 -13.32 10.92 11.08
N SER A 168 -13.96 10.23 12.03
CA SER A 168 -15.12 10.75 12.77
C SER A 168 -14.76 11.34 14.14
N ASP A 169 -13.57 11.03 14.66
CA ASP A 169 -13.08 11.53 15.94
C ASP A 169 -11.64 12.04 15.85
N THR A 170 -11.49 13.36 15.95
CA THR A 170 -10.19 14.05 15.78
C THR A 170 -9.19 13.79 16.91
N ARG A 171 -9.58 13.06 17.97
CA ARG A 171 -8.64 12.57 18.99
C ARG A 171 -7.68 11.51 18.46
N TRP A 172 -8.01 10.89 17.32
CA TRP A 172 -7.17 9.88 16.71
C TRP A 172 -5.82 10.44 16.27
N GLY A 173 -4.74 9.78 16.69
CA GLY A 173 -3.36 10.22 16.41
C GLY A 173 -3.02 10.28 14.92
N ARG A 174 -3.79 9.60 14.06
CA ARG A 174 -3.62 9.59 12.60
C ARG A 174 -4.65 10.47 11.87
N THR A 175 -5.34 11.37 12.58
CA THR A 175 -6.32 12.30 11.98
C THR A 175 -5.74 13.09 10.80
N TYR A 176 -4.46 13.48 10.87
CA TYR A 176 -3.81 14.23 9.80
C TYR A 176 -3.60 13.41 8.50
N GLU A 177 -3.67 12.08 8.57
CA GLU A 177 -3.56 11.18 7.42
C GLU A 177 -4.89 11.01 6.68
N SER A 178 -6.01 11.50 7.22
CA SER A 178 -7.28 11.54 6.52
C SER A 178 -7.43 12.84 5.72
N TYR A 179 -7.97 12.74 4.50
CA TYR A 179 -8.30 13.92 3.72
C TYR A 179 -9.51 14.67 4.26
N SER A 180 -10.47 13.98 4.88
CA SER A 180 -11.71 14.60 5.35
C SER A 180 -12.52 13.65 6.23
N GLU A 181 -13.28 14.22 7.15
CA GLU A 181 -14.45 13.56 7.76
C GLU A 181 -15.61 13.32 6.78
N ASN A 182 -15.56 13.94 5.59
CA ASN A 182 -16.59 13.77 4.56
C ASN A 182 -16.22 12.63 3.59
N PRO A 183 -17.01 11.54 3.52
CA PRO A 183 -16.71 10.38 2.69
C PRO A 183 -16.67 10.70 1.19
N LYS A 184 -17.43 11.69 0.70
CA LYS A 184 -17.43 12.08 -0.72
C LYS A 184 -16.10 12.71 -1.14
N THR A 185 -15.50 13.51 -0.26
CA THR A 185 -14.18 14.10 -0.51
C THR A 185 -13.12 13.00 -0.60
N VAL A 186 -13.16 12.04 0.34
CA VAL A 186 -12.22 10.91 0.36
C VAL A 186 -12.37 10.03 -0.89
N ALA A 187 -13.60 9.74 -1.33
CA ALA A 187 -13.85 9.00 -2.57
C ALA A 187 -13.29 9.71 -3.82
N GLN A 188 -13.52 11.02 -3.96
CA GLN A 188 -12.96 11.80 -5.08
C GLN A 188 -11.43 11.79 -5.11
N TYR A 189 -10.81 11.91 -3.93
CA TYR A 189 -9.36 11.93 -3.81
C TYR A 189 -8.74 10.55 -4.01
N ALA A 190 -9.45 9.47 -3.65
CA ALA A 190 -9.02 8.10 -3.89
C ALA A 190 -8.75 7.85 -5.37
N THR A 191 -9.66 8.25 -6.26
CA THR A 191 -9.44 8.14 -7.71
C THR A 191 -8.23 8.96 -8.15
N ALA A 192 -8.16 10.23 -7.75
CA ALA A 192 -7.12 11.15 -8.20
C ALA A 192 -5.70 10.68 -7.81
N ILE A 193 -5.48 10.30 -6.55
CA ILE A 193 -4.17 9.88 -6.08
C ILE A 193 -3.76 8.52 -6.65
N VAL A 194 -4.71 7.57 -6.79
CA VAL A 194 -4.43 6.25 -7.40
C VAL A 194 -4.02 6.43 -8.87
N GLN A 195 -4.72 7.28 -9.62
CA GLN A 195 -4.33 7.61 -11.00
C GLN A 195 -3.00 8.37 -11.08
N GLY A 196 -2.70 9.23 -10.12
CA GLY A 196 -1.40 9.91 -10.06
C GLY A 196 -0.24 8.92 -9.86
N LEU A 197 -0.41 7.99 -8.91
CA LEU A 197 0.60 7.00 -8.57
C LEU A 197 0.77 5.93 -9.65
N GLN A 198 -0.36 5.38 -10.13
CA GLN A 198 -0.37 4.21 -11.01
C GLN A 198 -0.60 4.55 -12.49
N GLY A 199 -0.97 5.78 -12.84
CA GLY A 199 -1.52 6.09 -14.17
C GLY A 199 -2.99 5.71 -14.32
N GLU A 200 -3.61 6.15 -15.41
CA GLU A 200 -5.03 5.94 -15.67
C GLU A 200 -5.30 4.54 -16.23
N LEU A 201 -6.15 3.77 -15.54
CA LEU A 201 -6.53 2.42 -15.95
C LEU A 201 -7.01 2.36 -17.41
N GLY A 202 -6.47 1.42 -18.18
CA GLY A 202 -6.81 1.24 -19.61
C GLY A 202 -6.06 2.18 -20.57
N SER A 203 -5.30 3.15 -20.05
CA SER A 203 -4.38 3.96 -20.86
C SER A 203 -2.97 3.36 -20.89
N SER A 204 -2.14 3.83 -21.83
CA SER A 204 -0.71 3.49 -21.87
C SER A 204 0.08 4.03 -20.67
N SER A 205 -0.50 4.90 -19.85
CA SER A 205 0.15 5.39 -18.63
C SER A 205 0.02 4.43 -17.45
N PHE A 206 -0.96 3.51 -17.48
CA PHE A 206 -1.22 2.57 -16.40
C PHE A 206 -0.02 1.65 -16.16
N LEU A 207 0.57 1.74 -14.97
CA LEU A 207 1.76 1.02 -14.53
C LEU A 207 2.92 1.10 -15.54
N SER A 208 3.04 2.25 -16.20
CA SER A 208 4.19 2.58 -17.06
C SER A 208 5.47 2.79 -16.25
N ASP A 209 6.60 2.99 -16.94
CA ASP A 209 7.93 3.21 -16.37
C ASP A 209 8.09 4.48 -15.50
N GLN A 210 7.05 5.31 -15.41
CA GLN A 210 6.98 6.50 -14.56
C GLN A 210 5.97 6.37 -13.42
N ARG A 211 5.42 5.18 -13.21
CA ARG A 211 4.36 4.90 -12.23
C ARG A 211 4.79 3.80 -11.26
N VAL A 212 4.15 3.78 -10.10
CA VAL A 212 4.37 2.79 -9.03
C VAL A 212 3.05 2.17 -8.62
N ILE A 213 3.11 1.00 -7.98
CA ILE A 213 1.94 0.36 -7.37
C ILE A 213 1.46 1.20 -6.18
N ALA A 214 0.14 1.41 -6.08
CA ALA A 214 -0.50 2.08 -4.95
C ALA A 214 -1.15 1.08 -3.97
N THR A 215 -1.33 1.51 -2.73
CA THR A 215 -2.09 0.80 -1.68
C THR A 215 -3.16 1.69 -1.07
N ALA A 216 -4.42 1.35 -1.28
CA ALA A 216 -5.49 1.98 -0.50
C ALA A 216 -5.49 1.41 0.93
N LYS A 217 -5.41 2.29 1.94
CA LYS A 217 -5.31 1.87 3.35
C LYS A 217 -6.15 2.71 4.34
N HIS A 218 -6.59 2.19 5.47
CA HIS A 218 -6.57 0.78 5.88
C HIS A 218 -8.00 0.22 5.86
N PHE A 219 -8.19 -0.90 5.19
CA PHE A 219 -9.48 -1.52 4.98
C PHE A 219 -9.85 -2.32 6.24
N ILE A 220 -10.88 -1.98 7.01
CA ILE A 220 -11.73 -0.80 6.86
C ILE A 220 -12.18 -0.26 8.22
N GLY A 221 -12.46 1.05 8.28
CA GLY A 221 -13.07 1.68 9.47
C GLY A 221 -12.09 2.12 10.55
N ASP A 222 -10.80 2.25 10.24
CA ASP A 222 -9.76 2.79 11.12
C ASP A 222 -10.10 4.19 11.67
N GLY A 223 -10.68 5.05 10.83
CA GLY A 223 -11.12 6.41 11.21
C GLY A 223 -12.35 6.50 12.10
N GLY A 224 -13.06 5.38 12.35
CA GLY A 224 -14.31 5.32 13.13
C GLY A 224 -14.16 4.65 14.51
N THR A 225 -12.94 4.51 15.00
CA THR A 225 -12.69 3.87 16.29
C THR A 225 -13.25 4.67 17.46
N GLN A 226 -13.81 3.98 18.47
CA GLN A 226 -14.37 4.64 19.64
C GLN A 226 -13.37 5.57 20.31
N HIS A 227 -13.80 6.82 20.54
CA HIS A 227 -12.99 7.88 21.16
C HIS A 227 -11.71 8.22 20.40
N GLY A 228 -11.62 7.89 19.10
CA GLY A 228 -10.42 8.06 18.30
C GLY A 228 -9.26 7.19 18.78
N LYS A 229 -9.53 6.06 19.45
CA LYS A 229 -8.47 5.18 19.95
C LYS A 229 -7.79 4.47 18.79
N ASP A 230 -6.50 4.73 18.60
CA ASP A 230 -5.71 4.04 17.57
C ASP A 230 -5.79 2.52 17.73
N GLN A 231 -6.00 1.83 16.61
CA GLN A 231 -6.19 0.36 16.54
C GLN A 231 -7.37 -0.15 17.40
N GLY A 232 -8.30 0.74 17.76
CA GLY A 232 -9.46 0.48 18.59
C GLY A 232 -10.55 -0.30 17.88
N ASP A 233 -11.73 -0.31 18.50
CA ASP A 233 -12.93 -0.94 17.96
C ASP A 233 -13.83 0.12 17.32
N ASN A 234 -14.28 -0.17 16.10
CA ASN A 234 -15.31 0.60 15.40
C ASN A 234 -16.66 -0.08 15.65
N ILE A 235 -17.61 0.67 16.22
CA ILE A 235 -18.94 0.18 16.60
C ILE A 235 -20.05 0.71 15.69
N ASP A 236 -19.68 1.33 14.56
CA ASP A 236 -20.63 1.87 13.60
C ASP A 236 -21.49 0.75 12.99
N SER A 237 -22.66 1.11 12.47
CA SER A 237 -23.53 0.16 11.77
C SER A 237 -22.87 -0.37 10.49
N GLU A 238 -23.36 -1.47 9.92
CA GLU A 238 -22.88 -1.92 8.60
C GLU A 238 -23.06 -0.82 7.54
N ALA A 239 -24.19 -0.10 7.59
CA ALA A 239 -24.48 0.97 6.64
C ALA A 239 -23.45 2.10 6.76
N ASP A 240 -23.09 2.51 7.97
CA ASP A 240 -22.07 3.53 8.20
C ASP A 240 -20.66 3.02 7.84
N LEU A 241 -20.33 1.76 8.14
CA LEU A 241 -19.07 1.13 7.72
C LEU A 241 -18.94 1.14 6.19
N ARG A 242 -20.02 0.82 5.47
CA ARG A 242 -20.07 0.81 4.01
C ARG A 242 -20.06 2.21 3.40
N ASP A 243 -20.98 3.07 3.83
CA ASP A 243 -21.28 4.35 3.17
C ASP A 243 -20.35 5.48 3.61
N CYS A 244 -19.81 5.40 4.82
CA CYS A 244 -18.82 6.34 5.34
C CYS A 244 -17.40 5.80 5.14
N HIS A 245 -17.04 4.75 5.89
CA HIS A 245 -15.66 4.24 5.92
C HIS A 245 -15.25 3.50 4.63
N GLY A 246 -16.23 2.99 3.87
CA GLY A 246 -16.04 2.29 2.60
C GLY A 246 -15.97 3.18 1.37
N ALA A 247 -16.29 4.47 1.50
CA ALA A 247 -16.48 5.37 0.37
C ALA A 247 -15.25 5.46 -0.55
N GLY A 248 -14.04 5.49 0.02
CA GLY A 248 -12.79 5.56 -0.74
C GLY A 248 -12.47 4.29 -1.56
N TYR A 249 -12.90 3.12 -1.09
CA TYR A 249 -12.41 1.84 -1.64
C TYR A 249 -13.06 1.49 -2.98
N SER A 250 -14.34 1.79 -3.17
CA SER A 250 -14.99 1.59 -4.47
C SER A 250 -14.30 2.43 -5.55
N SER A 251 -14.05 3.71 -5.25
CA SER A 251 -13.34 4.63 -6.15
C SER A 251 -11.89 4.21 -6.41
N ALA A 252 -11.18 3.70 -5.40
CA ALA A 252 -9.83 3.18 -5.56
C ALA A 252 -9.80 1.91 -6.43
N ILE A 253 -10.74 0.99 -6.23
CA ILE A 253 -10.87 -0.23 -7.03
C ILE A 253 -11.21 0.11 -8.48
N GLU A 254 -12.17 1.00 -8.73
CA GLU A 254 -12.51 1.48 -10.07
C GLU A 254 -11.35 2.19 -10.76
N ALA A 255 -10.53 2.94 -10.01
CA ALA A 255 -9.29 3.53 -10.52
C ALA A 255 -8.17 2.50 -10.75
N GLY A 256 -8.40 1.22 -10.42
CA GLY A 256 -7.47 0.13 -10.65
C GLY A 256 -6.38 -0.01 -9.60
N VAL A 257 -6.62 0.37 -8.33
CA VAL A 257 -5.64 0.16 -7.24
C VAL A 257 -5.19 -1.31 -7.19
N GLN A 258 -3.88 -1.55 -7.09
CA GLN A 258 -3.34 -2.91 -7.15
C GLN A 258 -3.24 -3.60 -5.79
N THR A 259 -3.18 -2.84 -4.69
CA THR A 259 -3.09 -3.41 -3.34
C THR A 259 -4.02 -2.70 -2.36
N ILE A 260 -4.50 -3.43 -1.36
CA ILE A 260 -5.29 -2.90 -0.25
C ILE A 260 -4.69 -3.40 1.06
N MET A 261 -4.47 -2.50 2.02
CA MET A 261 -3.91 -2.87 3.32
C MET A 261 -5.02 -3.07 4.35
N ALA A 262 -5.02 -4.20 5.06
CA ALA A 262 -5.98 -4.45 6.14
C ALA A 262 -5.70 -3.57 7.37
N SER A 263 -6.75 -3.06 8.00
CA SER A 263 -6.68 -2.21 9.20
C SER A 263 -6.31 -2.99 10.46
N PHE A 264 -5.57 -2.37 11.38
CA PHE A 264 -5.43 -2.89 12.74
C PHE A 264 -6.75 -2.92 13.53
N SER A 265 -7.69 -2.04 13.19
CA SER A 265 -8.94 -1.86 13.95
C SER A 265 -9.79 -3.13 13.98
N SER A 266 -10.69 -3.18 14.96
CA SER A 266 -11.79 -4.13 14.98
C SER A 266 -13.09 -3.49 14.48
N TRP A 267 -14.03 -4.32 14.05
CA TRP A 267 -15.44 -3.94 13.92
C TRP A 267 -16.26 -4.84 14.85
N HIS A 268 -16.97 -4.23 15.81
CA HIS A 268 -17.67 -4.91 16.92
C HIS A 268 -16.86 -6.06 17.54
N GLY A 269 -15.61 -5.78 17.89
CA GLY A 269 -14.69 -6.70 18.56
C GLY A 269 -13.93 -7.64 17.64
N THR A 270 -14.30 -7.79 16.36
CA THR A 270 -13.62 -8.67 15.41
C THR A 270 -12.50 -7.93 14.69
N ARG A 271 -11.26 -8.38 14.86
CA ARG A 271 -10.06 -7.81 14.21
C ARG A 271 -10.14 -7.93 12.69
N MET A 272 -9.87 -6.84 11.98
CA MET A 272 -10.02 -6.80 10.53
C MET A 272 -9.11 -7.78 9.80
N HIS A 273 -7.85 -7.97 10.26
CA HIS A 273 -6.94 -9.00 9.71
C HIS A 273 -7.50 -10.43 9.77
N GLY A 274 -8.42 -10.73 10.68
CA GLY A 274 -9.10 -12.03 10.80
C GLY A 274 -10.53 -12.03 10.26
N HIS A 275 -11.00 -10.93 9.66
CA HIS A 275 -12.41 -10.73 9.33
C HIS A 275 -12.76 -11.24 7.94
N LYS A 276 -12.94 -12.56 7.78
CA LYS A 276 -13.19 -13.22 6.47
C LYS A 276 -14.29 -12.55 5.65
N ILE A 277 -15.43 -12.23 6.28
CA ILE A 277 -16.57 -11.65 5.57
C ILE A 277 -16.19 -10.31 4.91
N LEU A 278 -15.35 -9.50 5.54
CA LEU A 278 -14.97 -8.20 4.99
C LEU A 278 -13.82 -8.33 3.98
N LEU A 279 -12.77 -9.11 4.31
CA LEU A 279 -11.59 -9.24 3.45
C LEU A 279 -11.80 -10.12 2.22
N THR A 280 -12.67 -11.13 2.30
CA THR A 280 -12.95 -12.05 1.20
C THR A 280 -14.33 -11.77 0.60
N ASP A 281 -15.40 -12.00 1.37
CA ASP A 281 -16.75 -12.05 0.82
C ASP A 281 -17.20 -10.65 0.32
N VAL A 282 -16.84 -9.59 1.04
CA VAL A 282 -17.06 -8.20 0.61
C VAL A 282 -15.98 -7.73 -0.35
N LEU A 283 -14.72 -7.65 0.08
CA LEU A 283 -13.70 -6.96 -0.70
C LEU A 283 -13.35 -7.70 -2.01
N LYS A 284 -13.09 -9.00 -1.94
CA LYS A 284 -12.62 -9.78 -3.09
C LYS A 284 -13.78 -10.23 -3.98
N GLU A 285 -14.83 -10.78 -3.38
CA GLU A 285 -15.93 -11.40 -4.12
C GLU A 285 -16.96 -10.35 -4.54
N ARG A 286 -17.58 -9.64 -3.59
CA ARG A 286 -18.62 -8.65 -3.90
C ARG A 286 -18.10 -7.43 -4.65
N MET A 287 -17.08 -6.77 -4.10
CA MET A 287 -16.52 -5.54 -4.67
C MET A 287 -15.60 -5.86 -5.87
N GLY A 288 -15.26 -7.12 -6.12
CA GLY A 288 -14.51 -7.55 -7.30
C GLY A 288 -13.04 -7.13 -7.29
N PHE A 289 -12.44 -6.92 -6.11
CA PHE A 289 -11.02 -6.55 -6.03
C PHE A 289 -10.11 -7.66 -6.55
N ASN A 290 -9.40 -7.39 -7.66
CA ASN A 290 -8.53 -8.34 -8.35
C ASN A 290 -7.03 -8.20 -8.01
N GLY A 291 -6.66 -7.23 -7.16
CA GLY A 291 -5.31 -7.10 -6.61
C GLY A 291 -5.06 -8.04 -5.42
N PHE A 292 -4.06 -7.73 -4.60
CA PHE A 292 -3.76 -8.48 -3.38
C PHE A 292 -3.94 -7.65 -2.10
N VAL A 293 -4.33 -8.33 -1.02
CA VAL A 293 -4.49 -7.75 0.31
C VAL A 293 -3.20 -7.95 1.10
N VAL A 294 -2.60 -6.86 1.57
CA VAL A 294 -1.44 -6.88 2.45
C VAL A 294 -1.89 -6.63 3.90
N GLY A 295 -1.28 -7.29 4.87
CA GLY A 295 -1.46 -6.92 6.28
C GLY A 295 -0.69 -5.63 6.62
N ASP A 296 -1.19 -4.84 7.57
CA ASP A 296 -0.36 -3.83 8.25
C ASP A 296 0.74 -4.49 9.13
N TRP A 297 1.69 -3.69 9.62
CA TRP A 297 2.89 -4.08 10.38
C TRP A 297 2.57 -5.02 11.55
N ASN A 298 2.87 -6.32 11.39
CA ASN A 298 2.52 -7.37 12.36
C ASN A 298 1.03 -7.41 12.74
N GLY A 299 0.12 -6.84 11.93
CA GLY A 299 -1.30 -6.72 12.29
C GLY A 299 -2.00 -8.07 12.45
N HIS A 300 -1.50 -9.11 11.76
CA HIS A 300 -1.97 -10.49 11.93
C HIS A 300 -1.79 -11.01 13.35
N ALA A 301 -0.76 -10.55 14.08
CA ALA A 301 -0.51 -10.96 15.45
C ALA A 301 -1.56 -10.43 16.45
N GLN A 302 -2.38 -9.46 16.05
CA GLN A 302 -3.47 -8.93 16.90
C GLN A 302 -4.74 -9.76 16.82
N VAL A 303 -4.83 -10.70 15.88
CA VAL A 303 -5.96 -11.63 15.75
C VAL A 303 -5.92 -12.64 16.90
N PRO A 304 -7.02 -12.85 17.65
CA PRO A 304 -7.05 -13.85 18.71
C PRO A 304 -6.62 -15.24 18.22
N GLY A 305 -5.66 -15.85 18.92
CA GLY A 305 -5.08 -17.15 18.54
C GLY A 305 -3.89 -17.07 17.57
N CYS A 306 -3.49 -15.87 17.16
CA CYS A 306 -2.31 -15.65 16.32
C CYS A 306 -1.12 -15.08 17.09
N SER A 307 0.05 -15.16 16.47
CA SER A 307 1.28 -14.48 16.89
C SER A 307 2.00 -13.90 15.66
N THR A 308 3.11 -13.19 15.87
CA THR A 308 3.96 -12.70 14.76
C THR A 308 4.52 -13.84 13.91
N GLU A 309 4.64 -15.04 14.50
CA GLU A 309 5.24 -16.23 13.89
C GLU A 309 4.21 -17.20 13.30
N SER A 310 2.91 -17.06 13.60
CA SER A 310 1.88 -17.99 13.12
C SER A 310 0.50 -17.35 13.14
N CYS A 311 -0.16 -17.27 11.98
CA CYS A 311 -1.54 -16.79 11.91
C CYS A 311 -2.32 -17.34 10.69
N PRO A 312 -2.68 -18.63 10.71
CA PRO A 312 -3.48 -19.23 9.63
C PRO A 312 -4.88 -18.61 9.56
N ILE A 313 -5.42 -18.09 10.67
CA ILE A 313 -6.71 -17.40 10.73
C ILE A 313 -6.72 -16.19 9.79
N ALA A 314 -5.71 -15.32 9.86
CA ALA A 314 -5.64 -14.12 9.02
C ALA A 314 -5.43 -14.47 7.53
N PHE A 315 -4.60 -15.48 7.26
CA PHE A 315 -4.36 -15.93 5.89
C PHE A 315 -5.64 -16.51 5.26
N ASN A 316 -6.36 -17.34 6.01
CA ASN A 316 -7.64 -17.92 5.60
C ASN A 316 -8.77 -16.87 5.52
N ALA A 317 -8.69 -15.78 6.28
CA ALA A 317 -9.63 -14.67 6.21
C ALA A 317 -9.50 -13.87 4.91
N GLY A 318 -8.33 -13.88 4.26
CA GLY A 318 -8.13 -13.23 2.97
C GLY A 318 -6.90 -12.36 2.86
N ILE A 319 -6.02 -12.30 3.87
CA ILE A 319 -4.68 -11.72 3.69
C ILE A 319 -3.94 -12.54 2.61
N ASP A 320 -3.34 -11.85 1.65
CA ASP A 320 -2.54 -12.47 0.59
C ASP A 320 -1.04 -12.36 0.90
N MET A 321 -0.62 -11.24 1.50
CA MET A 321 0.76 -10.99 1.89
C MET A 321 0.85 -10.51 3.34
N PHE A 322 1.63 -11.20 4.17
CA PHE A 322 1.93 -10.75 5.53
C PHE A 322 3.06 -9.72 5.51
N MET A 323 2.79 -8.55 6.09
CA MET A 323 3.84 -7.62 6.52
C MET A 323 4.37 -8.09 7.87
N VAL A 324 5.48 -8.83 7.83
CA VAL A 324 6.13 -9.43 9.00
C VAL A 324 7.59 -8.94 9.06
N PRO A 325 7.86 -7.82 9.74
CA PRO A 325 9.15 -7.15 9.71
C PRO A 325 10.31 -8.04 10.15
N GLU A 326 10.16 -8.79 11.25
CA GLU A 326 11.27 -9.46 11.93
C GLU A 326 11.10 -10.98 11.97
N SER A 327 9.93 -11.47 12.41
CA SER A 327 9.66 -12.90 12.63
C SER A 327 9.43 -13.72 11.33
N TRP A 328 9.82 -13.19 10.17
CA TRP A 328 9.40 -13.69 8.86
C TRP A 328 9.90 -15.11 8.56
N GLN A 329 11.08 -15.52 9.06
CA GLN A 329 11.61 -16.87 8.85
C GLN A 329 10.76 -17.93 9.57
N ARG A 330 10.34 -17.62 10.80
CA ARG A 330 9.48 -18.52 11.59
C ARG A 330 8.07 -18.56 11.02
N LEU A 331 7.54 -17.41 10.59
CA LEU A 331 6.27 -17.36 9.88
C LEU A 331 6.31 -18.19 8.58
N HIS A 332 7.38 -18.09 7.79
CA HIS A 332 7.58 -18.92 6.59
C HIS A 332 7.53 -20.41 6.93
N ALA A 333 8.34 -20.86 7.88
CA ALA A 333 8.39 -22.27 8.27
C ALA A 333 7.03 -22.79 8.79
N ASN A 334 6.34 -22.00 9.62
CA ASN A 334 5.03 -22.35 10.15
C ASN A 334 3.96 -22.40 9.04
N MET A 335 3.95 -21.44 8.11
CA MET A 335 3.03 -21.46 6.99
C MET A 335 3.24 -22.66 6.07
N VAL A 336 4.49 -23.05 5.78
CA VAL A 336 4.78 -24.29 5.02
C VAL A 336 4.19 -25.51 5.73
N ALA A 337 4.38 -25.62 7.05
CA ALA A 337 3.81 -26.70 7.84
C ALA A 337 2.27 -26.68 7.84
N GLN A 338 1.66 -25.50 7.95
CA GLN A 338 0.20 -25.30 7.96
C GLN A 338 -0.46 -25.62 6.63
N VAL A 339 0.21 -25.34 5.52
CA VAL A 339 -0.26 -25.73 4.18
C VAL A 339 -0.15 -27.24 4.01
N THR A 340 0.95 -27.83 4.50
CA THR A 340 1.20 -29.28 4.42
C THR A 340 0.21 -30.07 5.29
N SER A 341 -0.16 -29.55 6.46
CA SER A 341 -1.14 -30.17 7.36
C SER A 341 -2.60 -29.96 6.93
N GLY A 342 -2.86 -29.00 6.03
CA GLY A 342 -4.19 -28.62 5.58
C GLY A 342 -4.90 -27.58 6.46
N GLU A 343 -4.24 -27.03 7.48
CA GLU A 343 -4.75 -25.90 8.26
C GLU A 343 -4.91 -24.63 7.40
N ILE A 344 -4.00 -24.43 6.45
CA ILE A 344 -4.19 -23.53 5.32
C ILE A 344 -4.47 -24.39 4.10
N LEU A 345 -5.62 -24.18 3.46
CA LEU A 345 -5.94 -24.89 2.22
C LEU A 345 -4.97 -24.48 1.12
N ARG A 346 -4.47 -25.45 0.35
CA ARG A 346 -3.59 -25.17 -0.80
C ARG A 346 -4.22 -24.19 -1.79
N SER A 347 -5.53 -24.28 -2.01
CA SER A 347 -6.27 -23.35 -2.87
C SER A 347 -6.24 -21.90 -2.36
N ARG A 348 -6.19 -21.69 -1.04
CA ARG A 348 -6.06 -20.36 -0.43
C ARG A 348 -4.66 -19.78 -0.69
N LEU A 349 -3.61 -20.60 -0.54
CA LEU A 349 -2.25 -20.22 -0.91
C LEU A 349 -2.14 -19.89 -2.39
N GLU A 350 -2.73 -20.72 -3.26
CA GLU A 350 -2.74 -20.50 -4.70
C GLU A 350 -3.48 -19.20 -5.09
N ASP A 351 -4.61 -18.85 -4.46
CA ASP A 351 -5.28 -17.56 -4.69
C ASP A 351 -4.39 -16.37 -4.28
N ALA A 352 -3.76 -16.43 -3.11
CA ALA A 352 -2.87 -15.38 -2.62
C ALA A 352 -1.68 -15.16 -3.57
N VAL A 353 -0.99 -16.24 -3.94
CA VAL A 353 0.14 -16.19 -4.88
C VAL A 353 -0.32 -15.68 -6.24
N ARG A 354 -1.47 -16.11 -6.75
CA ARG A 354 -2.01 -15.64 -8.03
C ARG A 354 -2.24 -14.14 -8.03
N ARG A 355 -2.82 -13.58 -6.96
CA ARG A 355 -3.06 -12.13 -6.81
C ARG A 355 -1.76 -11.33 -6.77
N ILE A 356 -0.75 -11.82 -6.04
CA ILE A 356 0.57 -11.18 -5.96
C ILE A 356 1.27 -11.21 -7.31
N LEU A 357 1.31 -12.38 -7.97
CA LEU A 357 1.91 -12.52 -9.30
C LEU A 357 1.19 -11.66 -10.35
N ARG A 358 -0.14 -11.54 -10.28
CA ARG A 358 -0.90 -10.65 -11.17
C ARG A 358 -0.45 -9.20 -11.07
N VAL A 359 -0.27 -8.68 -9.86
CA VAL A 359 0.23 -7.31 -9.66
C VAL A 359 1.65 -7.17 -10.22
N LYS A 360 2.54 -8.16 -10.00
CA LYS A 360 3.90 -8.16 -10.57
C LYS A 360 3.90 -8.20 -12.11
N PHE A 361 3.04 -9.01 -12.72
CA PHE A 361 2.92 -9.07 -14.19
C PHE A 361 2.31 -7.79 -14.77
N ARG A 362 1.31 -7.19 -14.12
CA ARG A 362 0.72 -5.92 -14.56
C ARG A 362 1.71 -4.76 -14.51
N LEU A 363 2.63 -4.76 -13.54
CA LEU A 363 3.74 -3.80 -13.48
C LEU A 363 4.78 -4.06 -14.60
N GLY A 364 4.73 -5.20 -15.29
CA GLY A 364 5.76 -5.62 -16.24
C GLY A 364 7.08 -6.02 -15.57
N LEU A 365 7.04 -6.31 -14.27
CA LEU A 365 8.25 -6.50 -13.45
C LEU A 365 9.14 -7.65 -13.93
N PHE A 366 8.56 -8.66 -14.61
CA PHE A 366 9.28 -9.80 -15.18
C PHE A 366 10.08 -9.46 -16.45
N GLU A 367 9.74 -8.37 -17.13
CA GLU A 367 10.39 -7.89 -18.34
C GLU A 367 11.35 -6.73 -18.08
N GLN A 368 11.24 -6.09 -16.92
CA GLN A 368 12.09 -4.96 -16.55
C GLN A 368 13.53 -5.41 -16.27
N PRO A 369 14.53 -4.56 -16.58
CA PRO A 369 15.90 -4.80 -16.15
C PRO A 369 16.02 -4.61 -14.63
N LYS A 370 17.22 -4.82 -14.09
CA LYS A 370 17.50 -4.54 -12.68
C LYS A 370 17.19 -3.07 -12.35
N PRO A 371 16.78 -2.74 -11.11
CA PRO A 371 16.32 -1.41 -10.71
C PRO A 371 17.15 -0.24 -11.23
N SER A 372 18.49 -0.29 -11.14
CA SER A 372 19.38 0.79 -11.58
C SER A 372 19.41 1.05 -13.09
N GLU A 373 18.89 0.13 -13.89
CA GLU A 373 18.83 0.24 -15.35
C GLU A 373 17.43 0.68 -15.84
N ARG A 374 16.48 0.86 -14.92
CA ARG A 374 15.12 1.28 -15.25
C ARG A 374 15.07 2.79 -15.52
N PRO A 375 14.09 3.27 -16.32
CA PRO A 375 13.87 4.70 -16.50
C PRO A 375 13.73 5.45 -15.17
N LEU A 376 14.28 6.65 -15.10
CA LEU A 376 14.34 7.54 -13.92
C LEU A 376 15.15 7.04 -12.71
N ALA A 377 15.42 5.74 -12.59
CA ALA A 377 16.24 5.20 -11.52
C ALA A 377 17.64 5.84 -11.54
N GLY A 378 18.13 6.25 -10.37
CA GLY A 378 19.43 6.93 -10.25
C GLY A 378 19.45 8.38 -10.74
N ASN A 379 18.34 8.92 -11.27
CA ASN A 379 18.24 10.35 -11.57
C ASN A 379 17.93 11.16 -10.30
N TYR A 380 18.92 11.24 -9.40
CA TYR A 380 18.77 11.85 -8.08
C TYR A 380 18.37 13.34 -8.12
N ALA A 381 18.58 14.04 -9.24
CA ALA A 381 18.14 15.42 -9.43
C ALA A 381 16.60 15.58 -9.42
N LEU A 382 15.85 14.49 -9.60
CA LEU A 382 14.39 14.50 -9.46
C LEU A 382 13.93 14.55 -8.00
N LEU A 383 14.75 14.11 -7.05
CA LEU A 383 14.43 14.22 -5.62
C LEU A 383 14.46 15.69 -5.22
N GLY A 384 13.30 16.23 -4.82
CA GLY A 384 13.23 17.63 -4.42
C GLY A 384 13.36 18.60 -5.59
N HIS A 385 13.09 18.16 -6.83
CA HIS A 385 13.21 18.97 -8.03
C HIS A 385 12.44 20.31 -7.91
N PRO A 386 12.95 21.45 -8.42
CA PRO A 386 12.28 22.75 -8.28
C PRO A 386 10.81 22.78 -8.75
N ASP A 387 10.47 22.01 -9.80
CA ASP A 387 9.09 21.89 -10.27
C ASP A 387 8.21 21.12 -9.28
N HIS A 388 8.75 20.07 -8.63
CA HIS A 388 8.06 19.33 -7.58
C HIS A 388 7.81 20.23 -6.37
N GLN A 389 8.83 20.99 -5.96
CA GLN A 389 8.75 21.99 -4.89
C GLN A 389 7.74 23.11 -5.21
N THR A 390 7.58 23.47 -6.49
CA THR A 390 6.57 24.46 -6.92
C THR A 390 5.15 23.94 -6.67
N ILE A 391 4.90 22.65 -6.99
CA ILE A 391 3.62 22.00 -6.69
C ILE A 391 3.43 21.82 -5.17
N ALA A 392 4.47 21.43 -4.43
CA ALA A 392 4.39 21.34 -2.97
C ALA A 392 4.06 22.71 -2.33
N ARG A 393 4.70 23.78 -2.82
CA ARG A 393 4.42 25.15 -2.38
C ARG A 393 3.01 25.61 -2.77
N GLN A 394 2.48 25.17 -3.92
CA GLN A 394 1.08 25.38 -4.29
C GLN A 394 0.15 24.68 -3.31
N ALA A 395 0.39 23.40 -3.01
CA ALA A 395 -0.38 22.64 -2.04
C ALA A 395 -0.37 23.28 -0.65
N VAL A 396 0.78 23.79 -0.19
CA VAL A 396 0.86 24.57 1.06
C VAL A 396 -0.08 25.77 0.99
N ARG A 397 -0.02 26.60 -0.06
CA ARG A 397 -0.87 27.80 -0.18
C ARG A 397 -2.36 27.45 -0.19
N GLU A 398 -2.76 26.43 -0.96
CA GLU A 398 -4.17 26.02 -1.09
C GLU A 398 -4.70 25.28 0.14
N SER A 399 -3.82 24.71 0.99
CA SER A 399 -4.19 24.01 2.22
C SER A 399 -4.55 24.95 3.39
N LEU A 400 -4.21 26.23 3.31
CA LEU A 400 -4.40 27.17 4.41
C LEU A 400 -5.88 27.53 4.56
N VAL A 401 -6.43 27.32 5.77
CA VAL A 401 -7.79 27.74 6.11
C VAL A 401 -7.73 29.00 6.97
N LEU A 402 -8.18 30.13 6.42
CA LEU A 402 -8.25 31.40 7.16
C LEU A 402 -9.47 31.41 8.09
N LEU A 403 -9.28 31.08 9.36
CA LEU A 403 -10.37 31.00 10.33
C LEU A 403 -10.89 32.38 10.79
N LYS A 404 -10.01 33.40 10.80
CA LYS A 404 -10.34 34.74 11.33
C LYS A 404 -9.43 35.80 10.71
N ASN A 405 -10.03 36.88 10.19
CA ASN A 405 -9.31 38.04 9.65
C ASN A 405 -9.90 39.36 10.17
N GLN A 406 -9.67 39.66 11.46
CA GLN A 406 -10.22 40.88 12.07
C GLN A 406 -9.58 42.14 11.50
N LYS A 407 -10.41 43.15 11.25
CA LYS A 407 -10.00 44.46 10.70
C LYS A 407 -9.20 44.35 9.40
N ASN A 408 -9.42 43.27 8.62
CA ASN A 408 -8.67 42.98 7.39
C ASN A 408 -7.15 43.03 7.60
N LEU A 409 -6.65 42.43 8.69
CA LEU A 409 -5.22 42.37 9.01
C LEU A 409 -4.40 41.69 7.91
N LEU A 410 -4.95 40.65 7.28
CA LEU A 410 -4.33 39.98 6.13
C LEU A 410 -4.87 40.52 4.80
N PRO A 411 -4.01 40.63 3.76
CA PRO A 411 -2.57 40.33 3.79
C PRO A 411 -1.77 41.39 4.56
N VAL A 412 -0.71 40.98 5.27
CA VAL A 412 0.21 41.94 5.90
C VAL A 412 0.89 42.77 4.82
N CYS A 413 1.05 44.08 5.05
CA CYS A 413 1.86 44.92 4.18
C CYS A 413 3.27 44.33 4.08
N GLN A 414 3.76 44.08 2.86
CA GLN A 414 5.16 43.74 2.67
C GLN A 414 6.00 44.95 3.07
N LEU A 415 6.68 44.86 4.21
CA LEU A 415 7.86 45.67 4.40
C LEU A 415 8.84 45.24 3.31
N ASN A 416 9.09 46.10 2.33
CA ASN A 416 10.24 45.94 1.45
C ASN A 416 11.42 45.60 2.37
N GLN A 417 12.03 44.43 2.13
CA GLN A 417 13.13 43.95 2.95
C GLN A 417 14.17 45.06 3.08
N TYR A 418 14.62 45.30 4.31
CA TYR A 418 15.78 46.14 4.58
C TYR A 418 16.93 45.70 3.66
N PRO A 419 17.70 46.66 3.09
CA PRO A 419 18.72 46.40 2.09
C PRO A 419 19.78 45.38 2.53
#